data_AF-A0A2D6Q6R5-F1
#
_entry.id   AF-A0A2D6Q6R5-F1
#
_cell.length_a   1.000
_cell.length_b   1.000
_cell.length_c   1.000
_cell.angle_alpha   90.00
_cell.angle_beta   90.00
_cell.angle_gamma   90.00
#
_symmetry.space_group_name_H-M   'P 1'
#
loop_
_entity.id
_entity.type
_entity.pdbx_description
1 polymer ?
#
loop_
_entity_poly.entity_id
_entity_poly.type
_entity_poly.pdbx_seq_one_letter_code
_entity_poly.pdbx_strand_id
1 'polypeptide(L)'
;MDYRKIKKISFILLLCCMFLLVSLVSCSTESVSTLEECDLNGDGVLNPAEQNNCVGTEEKTEDLDTELQEVMSENIIAHIGVHLETSGDPMSLEYQETYWEDVQDLVALADLYNFKLSLKMTAQWGEYISLDEERLALLQEWQMNGHSVGWHHHGVSHGNWDGYTNDESYMNNEDYIGDIDLMMDTIRPVTLSGTLLVGGGTDEETDWPEETIYETEGYPSESCCLISSVEESDVSGVSQLLVNGYATDKTGAASIEEIEEALLTVDVNGGEYIGITLTDIGFSNHEGEITEMFDLLQSYEVTVVTVEEILG
;
A
#
# COMPACT_ATOMS: atom_id res chain seq x y z
N MET A 1 -2.62 42.69 34.37
CA MET A 1 -1.18 43.00 34.38
C MET A 1 -0.52 41.86 33.62
N ASP A 2 0.08 42.22 32.50
CA ASP A 2 0.33 41.40 31.31
C ASP A 2 1.71 40.72 31.38
N TYR A 3 1.77 39.41 31.14
CA TYR A 3 3.02 38.63 31.11
C TYR A 3 3.01 37.67 29.91
N ARG A 4 3.15 38.22 28.71
CA ARG A 4 3.68 37.48 27.53
C ARG A 4 4.78 38.29 26.89
N LYS A 5 6.03 37.84 27.02
CA LYS A 5 7.14 38.27 26.17
C LYS A 5 8.36 37.34 26.32
N ILE A 6 8.95 37.00 25.16
CA ILE A 6 10.31 36.48 24.93
C ILE A 6 10.35 34.93 25.03
N LYS A 7 10.68 34.14 23.98
CA LYS A 7 11.80 34.23 23.03
C LYS A 7 11.45 33.66 21.64
N LYS A 8 11.83 34.40 20.59
CA LYS A 8 12.25 33.84 19.29
C LYS A 8 13.73 33.47 19.42
N ILE A 9 14.12 32.29 18.97
CA ILE A 9 15.53 31.95 18.70
C ILE A 9 15.60 31.50 17.24
N SER A 10 16.13 32.39 16.40
CA SER A 10 16.78 32.07 15.14
C SER A 10 18.22 31.65 15.45
N PHE A 11 18.71 30.58 14.81
CA PHE A 11 20.09 30.20 14.47
C PHE A 11 20.01 28.69 14.18
N ILE A 12 20.31 28.19 12.98
CA ILE A 12 21.68 27.95 12.51
C ILE A 12 21.68 27.94 10.98
N LEU A 13 22.52 28.79 10.40
CA LEU A 13 22.94 28.77 9.01
C LEU A 13 24.44 29.03 9.04
N LEU A 14 25.27 27.99 8.87
CA LEU A 14 26.62 28.05 8.28
C LEU A 14 27.37 26.71 8.38
N LEU A 15 27.79 26.19 7.21
CA LEU A 15 29.20 26.04 6.80
C LEU A 15 29.68 24.62 6.38
N CYS A 16 30.43 24.64 5.27
CA CYS A 16 31.44 23.69 4.74
C CYS A 16 30.90 22.58 3.81
N CYS A 17 30.97 22.71 2.48
CA CYS A 17 32.19 22.69 1.63
C CYS A 17 33.23 21.66 2.08
N MET A 18 33.37 20.53 1.35
CA MET A 18 34.54 20.19 0.52
C MET A 18 34.71 18.69 0.22
N PHE A 19 35.00 18.38 -1.06
CA PHE A 19 35.80 17.26 -1.60
C PHE A 19 35.23 15.83 -1.39
N LEU A 20 35.25 14.86 -2.33
CA LEU A 20 36.13 14.47 -3.44
C LEU A 20 35.28 13.60 -4.41
N LEU A 21 35.18 13.87 -5.71
CA LEU A 21 35.99 13.23 -6.76
C LEU A 21 36.55 11.84 -6.39
N VAL A 22 35.76 10.79 -6.65
CA VAL A 22 36.29 9.46 -6.93
C VAL A 22 35.91 9.10 -8.36
N SER A 23 36.88 9.30 -9.25
CA SER A 23 36.89 8.74 -10.58
C SER A 23 37.00 7.23 -10.45
N LEU A 24 35.98 6.48 -10.86
CA LEU A 24 36.11 5.05 -11.05
C LEU A 24 36.95 4.79 -12.30
N VAL A 25 38.04 4.07 -12.05
CA VAL A 25 39.05 3.61 -12.99
C VAL A 25 38.41 2.58 -13.91
N SER A 26 38.46 2.85 -15.22
CA SER A 26 38.16 1.86 -16.25
C SER A 26 39.26 0.78 -16.21
N CYS A 27 38.89 -0.44 -15.84
CA CYS A 27 39.76 -1.60 -15.90
C CYS A 27 39.64 -2.16 -17.33
N SER A 28 40.59 -1.84 -18.20
CA SER A 28 40.76 -2.58 -19.46
C SER A 28 41.75 -3.71 -19.21
N THR A 29 41.28 -4.95 -19.31
CA THR A 29 42.12 -6.13 -19.35
C THR A 29 42.63 -6.30 -20.77
N GLU A 30 43.82 -5.78 -21.06
CA GLU A 30 44.56 -6.19 -22.25
C GLU A 30 45.08 -7.61 -22.04
N SER A 31 44.55 -8.57 -22.79
CA SER A 31 45.15 -9.89 -22.95
C SER A 31 46.42 -9.75 -23.79
N VAL A 32 47.57 -9.71 -23.13
CA VAL A 32 48.87 -9.71 -23.80
C VAL A 32 49.14 -11.12 -24.34
N SER A 33 48.89 -11.35 -25.63
CA SER A 33 49.39 -12.53 -26.34
C SER A 33 50.92 -12.50 -26.32
N THR A 34 51.54 -13.53 -25.75
CA THR A 34 53.01 -13.61 -25.68
C THR A 34 53.60 -13.79 -27.08
N LEU A 35 54.70 -13.08 -27.37
CA LEU A 35 55.43 -13.12 -28.65
C LEU A 35 55.75 -14.53 -29.17
N GLU A 36 55.83 -15.55 -28.30
CA GLU A 36 56.08 -16.95 -28.68
C GLU A 36 54.96 -17.60 -29.50
N GLU A 37 53.70 -17.18 -29.36
CA GLU A 37 52.57 -17.82 -30.07
C GLU A 37 52.41 -17.33 -31.52
N CYS A 38 53.14 -16.29 -31.86
CA CYS A 38 52.94 -15.46 -33.04
C CYS A 38 54.06 -15.60 -34.08
N ASP A 39 55.22 -16.08 -33.66
CA ASP A 39 56.38 -16.32 -34.50
C ASP A 39 56.29 -17.72 -35.14
N LEU A 40 55.56 -17.79 -36.25
CA LEU A 40 55.31 -19.06 -36.95
C LEU A 40 56.57 -19.73 -37.49
N ASN A 41 57.65 -18.98 -37.69
CA ASN A 41 58.88 -19.48 -38.28
C ASN A 41 60.02 -19.66 -37.25
N GLY A 42 59.85 -19.13 -36.04
CA GLY A 42 60.78 -19.27 -34.91
C GLY A 42 62.06 -18.43 -35.03
N ASP A 43 62.05 -17.37 -35.84
CA ASP A 43 63.22 -16.50 -36.06
C ASP A 43 63.35 -15.33 -35.07
N GLY A 44 62.37 -15.17 -34.18
CA GLY A 44 62.27 -14.12 -33.17
C GLY A 44 61.84 -12.76 -33.71
N VAL A 45 61.37 -12.66 -34.96
CA VAL A 45 61.00 -11.41 -35.63
C VAL A 45 59.67 -11.55 -36.37
N LEU A 46 58.63 -10.88 -35.86
CA LEU A 46 57.34 -10.83 -36.53
C LEU A 46 57.42 -10.10 -37.88
N ASN A 47 57.18 -10.84 -38.96
CA ASN A 47 57.03 -10.27 -40.29
C ASN A 47 55.58 -9.80 -40.54
N PRO A 48 55.33 -9.00 -41.59
CA PRO A 48 53.99 -8.48 -41.89
C PRO A 48 52.92 -9.56 -42.15
N ALA A 49 53.31 -10.79 -42.50
CA ALA A 49 52.38 -11.89 -42.67
C ALA A 49 52.00 -12.50 -41.30
N GLU A 50 52.95 -12.60 -40.36
CA GLU A 50 52.73 -13.05 -38.99
C GLU A 50 51.92 -12.04 -38.16
N GLN A 51 52.13 -10.73 -38.36
CA GLN A 51 51.36 -9.69 -37.68
C GLN A 51 49.84 -9.80 -37.92
N ASN A 52 49.41 -10.26 -39.09
CA ASN A 52 47.98 -10.44 -39.39
C ASN A 52 47.35 -11.63 -38.65
N ASN A 53 48.15 -12.58 -38.16
CA ASN A 53 47.68 -13.72 -37.38
C ASN A 53 47.74 -13.46 -35.86
N CYS A 54 48.37 -12.37 -35.43
CA CYS A 54 48.52 -11.98 -34.02
C CYS A 54 47.42 -11.06 -33.50
N VAL A 55 46.54 -10.58 -34.37
CA VAL A 55 45.30 -9.96 -33.91
C VAL A 55 44.44 -11.11 -33.43
N GLY A 56 44.47 -11.34 -32.12
CA GLY A 56 43.64 -12.34 -31.47
C GLY A 56 42.25 -12.27 -32.09
N THR A 57 41.76 -13.42 -32.55
CA THR A 57 40.34 -13.59 -32.78
C THR A 57 39.68 -13.05 -31.55
N GLU A 58 38.96 -11.93 -31.65
CA GLU A 58 38.05 -11.49 -30.61
C GLU A 58 37.25 -12.74 -30.28
N GLU A 59 37.51 -13.33 -29.11
CA GLU A 59 36.58 -14.26 -28.53
C GLU A 59 35.27 -13.50 -28.59
N LYS A 60 34.34 -14.00 -29.39
CA LYS A 60 32.93 -13.74 -29.12
C LYS A 60 32.78 -14.16 -27.66
N THR A 61 32.84 -13.19 -26.77
CA THR A 61 32.14 -13.26 -25.50
C THR A 61 30.70 -13.50 -25.92
N GLU A 62 30.35 -14.79 -26.03
CA GLU A 62 28.97 -15.20 -25.98
C GLU A 62 28.42 -14.53 -24.74
N ASP A 63 27.41 -13.70 -24.97
CA ASP A 63 26.61 -12.95 -24.02
C ASP A 63 26.17 -13.83 -22.83
N LEU A 64 27.07 -14.02 -21.86
CA LEU A 64 26.77 -14.63 -20.57
C LEU A 64 26.29 -13.57 -19.56
N ASP A 65 26.29 -12.28 -19.95
CA ASP A 65 25.72 -11.18 -19.17
C ASP A 65 24.24 -10.90 -19.52
N THR A 66 23.68 -11.48 -20.58
CA THR A 66 22.27 -11.23 -20.96
C THR A 66 21.28 -12.21 -20.31
N GLU A 67 21.74 -13.39 -19.84
CA GLU A 67 20.88 -14.34 -19.11
C GLU A 67 20.76 -14.04 -17.60
N LEU A 68 21.50 -13.04 -17.08
CA LEU A 68 21.44 -12.59 -15.68
C LEU A 68 20.73 -11.24 -15.49
N GLN A 69 20.24 -10.63 -16.58
CA GLN A 69 19.57 -9.31 -16.58
C GLN A 69 18.12 -9.34 -17.06
N GLU A 70 17.52 -10.53 -17.14
CA GLU A 70 16.09 -10.72 -17.50
C GLU A 70 15.35 -11.61 -16.48
N VAL A 71 15.78 -11.62 -15.22
CA VAL A 71 14.79 -11.77 -14.15
C VAL A 71 14.09 -10.42 -14.12
N MET A 72 13.00 -10.29 -14.87
CA MET A 72 12.04 -9.22 -14.61
C MET A 72 11.80 -9.27 -13.10
N SER A 73 12.26 -8.26 -12.37
CA SER A 73 11.84 -8.11 -10.98
C SER A 73 10.34 -7.96 -11.07
N GLU A 74 9.61 -9.02 -10.75
CA GLU A 74 8.16 -8.94 -10.63
C GLU A 74 7.90 -7.83 -9.61
N ASN A 75 7.14 -6.82 -10.03
CA ASN A 75 6.88 -5.66 -9.19
C ASN A 75 6.17 -6.16 -7.94
N ILE A 76 6.64 -5.73 -6.76
CA ILE A 76 5.95 -5.99 -5.50
C ILE A 76 4.57 -5.35 -5.59
N ILE A 77 3.53 -6.12 -5.24
CA ILE A 77 2.15 -5.66 -5.21
C ILE A 77 1.73 -5.47 -3.75
N ALA A 78 1.09 -4.35 -3.47
CA ALA A 78 0.53 -4.04 -2.16
C ALA A 78 -0.93 -3.63 -2.25
N HIS A 79 -1.65 -3.86 -1.17
CA HIS A 79 -2.99 -3.37 -0.92
C HIS A 79 -2.98 -2.40 0.27
N ILE A 80 -3.67 -1.26 0.12
CA ILE A 80 -3.94 -0.34 1.23
C ILE A 80 -5.46 -0.15 1.37
N GLY A 81 -6.01 -0.71 2.44
CA GLY A 81 -7.37 -0.47 2.89
C GLY A 81 -7.43 0.71 3.85
N VAL A 82 -8.48 1.53 3.76
CA VAL A 82 -8.70 2.63 4.69
C VAL A 82 -10.02 2.40 5.41
N HIS A 83 -9.97 2.19 6.71
CA HIS A 83 -11.15 2.14 7.56
C HIS A 83 -11.67 3.57 7.72
N LEU A 84 -12.84 3.83 7.15
CA LEU A 84 -13.58 5.06 7.39
C LEU A 84 -14.52 4.78 8.55
N GLU A 85 -14.04 5.11 9.74
CA GLU A 85 -14.56 4.70 11.04
C GLU A 85 -15.88 5.43 11.38
N THR A 86 -16.49 5.08 12.50
CA THR A 86 -17.64 5.79 13.06
C THR A 86 -17.41 6.15 14.53
N SER A 87 -18.22 7.08 15.04
CA SER A 87 -18.31 7.34 16.47
C SER A 87 -19.15 6.28 17.18
N GLY A 88 -19.22 6.33 18.50
CA GLY A 88 -20.14 5.48 19.26
C GLY A 88 -21.62 5.92 19.23
N ASP A 89 -21.96 7.00 18.51
CA ASP A 89 -23.35 7.41 18.28
C ASP A 89 -23.73 7.10 16.83
N PRO A 90 -24.51 6.02 16.59
CA PRO A 90 -24.78 5.56 15.23
C PRO A 90 -25.72 6.50 14.46
N MET A 91 -26.40 7.43 15.14
CA MET A 91 -27.33 8.39 14.55
C MET A 91 -26.68 9.75 14.21
N SER A 92 -25.41 9.94 14.55
CA SER A 92 -24.67 11.19 14.33
C SER A 92 -23.74 11.09 13.12
N LEU A 93 -23.63 12.20 12.39
CA LEU A 93 -22.67 12.36 11.28
C LEU A 93 -21.51 13.33 11.63
N GLU A 94 -21.40 13.73 12.89
CA GLU A 94 -20.36 14.69 13.34
C GLU A 94 -18.95 14.14 13.14
N TYR A 95 -18.77 12.82 13.25
CA TYR A 95 -17.49 12.16 13.00
C TYR A 95 -17.06 12.32 11.54
N GLN A 96 -17.95 11.99 10.61
CA GLN A 96 -17.71 12.12 9.17
C GLN A 96 -17.46 13.58 8.78
N GLU A 97 -18.21 14.53 9.36
CA GLU A 97 -17.99 15.96 9.15
C GLU A 97 -16.60 16.41 9.63
N THR A 98 -16.14 15.86 10.75
CA THR A 98 -14.84 16.21 11.34
C THR A 98 -13.67 15.69 10.50
N TYR A 99 -13.77 14.47 9.96
CA TYR A 99 -12.66 13.79 9.29
C TYR A 99 -12.73 13.79 7.76
N TRP A 100 -13.74 14.43 7.15
CA TRP A 100 -13.87 14.46 5.69
C TRP A 100 -12.65 15.09 5.00
N GLU A 101 -12.13 16.21 5.51
CA GLU A 101 -10.93 16.85 4.95
C GLU A 101 -9.71 15.92 5.03
N ASP A 102 -9.56 15.15 6.11
CA ASP A 102 -8.47 14.18 6.27
C ASP A 102 -8.53 13.06 5.22
N VAL A 103 -9.73 12.58 4.88
CA VAL A 103 -9.93 11.60 3.81
C VAL A 103 -9.54 12.20 2.45
N GLN A 104 -9.91 13.46 2.20
CA GLN A 104 -9.54 14.15 0.96
C GLN A 104 -8.03 14.28 0.82
N ASP A 105 -7.33 14.66 1.90
CA ASP A 105 -5.88 14.83 1.90
C ASP A 105 -5.16 13.48 1.75
N LEU A 106 -5.64 12.41 2.38
CA LEU A 106 -5.10 11.06 2.21
C LEU A 106 -5.23 10.55 0.78
N VAL A 107 -6.40 10.73 0.14
CA VAL A 107 -6.60 10.33 -1.25
C VAL A 107 -5.72 11.17 -2.19
N ALA A 108 -5.62 12.49 -1.96
CA ALA A 108 -4.74 13.36 -2.73
C ALA A 108 -3.26 12.97 -2.59
N LEU A 109 -2.84 12.54 -1.39
CA LEU A 109 -1.51 11.99 -1.18
C LEU A 109 -1.33 10.69 -1.97
N ALA A 110 -2.26 9.74 -1.89
CA ALA A 110 -2.17 8.48 -2.65
C ALA A 110 -2.07 8.73 -4.16
N ASP A 111 -2.83 9.70 -4.68
CA ASP A 111 -2.77 10.10 -6.08
C ASP A 111 -1.41 10.66 -6.50
N LEU A 112 -0.72 11.38 -5.62
CA LEU A 112 0.64 11.88 -5.89
C LEU A 112 1.63 10.72 -6.15
N TYR A 113 1.44 9.59 -5.48
CA TYR A 113 2.24 8.36 -5.62
C TYR A 113 1.64 7.37 -6.62
N ASN A 114 0.52 7.71 -7.28
CA ASN A 114 -0.24 6.83 -8.16
C ASN A 114 -0.66 5.51 -7.47
N PHE A 115 -1.01 5.58 -6.18
CA PHE A 115 -1.49 4.46 -5.39
C PHE A 115 -3.02 4.40 -5.39
N LYS A 116 -3.59 3.20 -5.50
CA LYS A 116 -5.05 2.99 -5.48
C LYS A 116 -5.47 2.39 -4.15
N LEU A 117 -6.34 3.12 -3.45
CA LEU A 117 -6.84 2.77 -2.11
C LEU A 117 -8.21 2.10 -2.20
N SER A 118 -8.51 1.21 -1.25
CA SER A 118 -9.88 0.76 -0.99
C SER A 118 -10.44 1.49 0.24
N LEU A 119 -11.42 2.36 0.01
CA LEU A 119 -12.08 3.16 1.03
C LEU A 119 -13.24 2.33 1.63
N LYS A 120 -13.04 1.76 2.82
CA LYS A 120 -14.03 0.89 3.48
C LYS A 120 -14.91 1.72 4.42
N MET A 121 -16.17 1.90 4.04
CA MET A 121 -17.09 2.84 4.67
C MET A 121 -18.05 2.16 5.64
N THR A 122 -18.20 2.73 6.83
CA THR A 122 -19.43 2.51 7.63
C THR A 122 -20.64 3.15 6.93
N ALA A 123 -21.85 2.73 7.30
CA ALA A 123 -23.08 3.29 6.74
C ALA A 123 -23.20 4.81 6.94
N GLN A 124 -22.67 5.34 8.05
CA GLN A 124 -22.65 6.78 8.33
C GLN A 124 -21.83 7.56 7.29
N TRP A 125 -20.71 7.01 6.80
CA TRP A 125 -19.98 7.61 5.68
C TRP A 125 -20.78 7.59 4.38
N GLY A 126 -21.48 6.49 4.09
CA GLY A 126 -22.40 6.39 2.96
C GLY A 126 -23.51 7.45 3.01
N GLU A 127 -24.18 7.58 4.17
CA GLU A 127 -25.20 8.62 4.38
C GLU A 127 -24.60 10.02 4.23
N TYR A 128 -23.52 10.33 4.96
CA TYR A 128 -22.89 11.64 4.95
C TYR A 128 -22.52 12.10 3.53
N ILE A 129 -21.90 11.23 2.73
CA ILE A 129 -21.51 11.56 1.36
C ILE A 129 -22.74 11.73 0.46
N SER A 130 -23.76 10.89 0.62
CA SER A 130 -24.97 10.93 -0.22
C SER A 130 -25.82 12.20 -0.04
N LEU A 131 -25.70 12.88 1.11
CA LEU A 131 -26.44 14.10 1.42
C LEU A 131 -25.96 15.34 0.66
N ASP A 132 -24.82 15.26 -0.04
CA ASP A 132 -24.16 16.39 -0.69
C ASP A 132 -23.61 16.02 -2.07
N GLU A 133 -24.13 16.68 -3.09
CA GLU A 133 -23.77 16.42 -4.49
C GLU A 133 -22.28 16.67 -4.76
N GLU A 134 -21.62 17.61 -4.07
CA GLU A 134 -20.20 17.88 -4.27
C GLU A 134 -19.33 16.77 -3.68
N ARG A 135 -19.70 16.23 -2.50
CA ARG A 135 -19.01 15.09 -1.88
C ARG A 135 -19.17 13.82 -2.69
N LEU A 136 -20.39 13.54 -3.15
CA LEU A 136 -20.67 12.40 -4.02
C LEU A 136 -19.89 12.50 -5.34
N ALA A 137 -19.88 13.68 -5.98
CA ALA A 137 -19.13 13.87 -7.22
C ALA A 137 -17.62 13.67 -7.02
N LEU A 138 -17.06 14.12 -5.88
CA LEU A 138 -15.66 13.92 -5.56
C LEU A 138 -15.32 12.44 -5.33
N LEU A 139 -16.14 11.70 -4.57
CA LEU A 139 -15.94 10.26 -4.40
C LEU A 139 -16.04 9.51 -5.74
N GLN A 140 -16.94 9.93 -6.63
CA GLN A 140 -17.03 9.36 -7.98
C GLN A 140 -15.78 9.65 -8.82
N GLU A 141 -15.17 10.83 -8.67
CA GLU A 141 -13.88 11.14 -9.28
C GLU A 141 -12.77 10.22 -8.78
N TRP A 142 -12.70 9.98 -7.47
CA TRP A 142 -11.75 9.01 -6.90
C TRP A 142 -11.95 7.60 -7.46
N GLN A 143 -13.21 7.15 -7.57
CA GLN A 143 -13.53 5.85 -8.18
C GLN A 143 -13.15 5.78 -9.67
N MET A 144 -13.39 6.84 -10.44
CA MET A 144 -12.94 6.92 -11.84
C MET A 144 -11.42 6.95 -11.97
N ASN A 145 -10.71 7.39 -10.93
CA ASN A 145 -9.26 7.36 -10.83
C ASN A 145 -8.72 6.03 -10.27
N GLY A 146 -9.58 5.04 -10.03
CA GLY A 146 -9.19 3.67 -9.67
C GLY A 146 -9.19 3.34 -8.17
N HIS A 147 -9.57 4.27 -7.30
CA HIS A 147 -9.87 3.92 -5.91
C HIS A 147 -11.14 3.06 -5.85
N SER A 148 -11.25 2.13 -4.91
CA SER A 148 -12.48 1.37 -4.70
C SER A 148 -13.22 1.79 -3.43
N VAL A 149 -14.51 1.47 -3.36
CA VAL A 149 -15.37 1.67 -2.19
C VAL A 149 -15.79 0.30 -1.69
N GLY A 150 -15.53 0.03 -0.42
CA GLY A 150 -15.98 -1.16 0.30
C GLY A 150 -16.84 -0.79 1.51
N TRP A 151 -17.27 -1.79 2.26
CA TRP A 151 -17.94 -1.60 3.55
C TRP A 151 -16.99 -1.87 4.73
N HIS A 152 -17.24 -1.21 5.84
CA HIS A 152 -16.60 -1.43 7.13
C HIS A 152 -17.70 -1.52 8.19
N HIS A 153 -17.73 -2.58 8.99
CA HIS A 153 -18.81 -2.79 9.97
C HIS A 153 -18.28 -2.85 11.40
N HIS A 154 -18.90 -2.08 12.28
CA HIS A 154 -18.77 -2.27 13.71
C HIS A 154 -20.04 -2.93 14.21
N GLY A 155 -20.02 -4.24 14.44
CA GLY A 155 -21.12 -4.99 15.02
C GLY A 155 -21.30 -4.77 16.53
N VAL A 156 -22.29 -5.45 17.11
CA VAL A 156 -22.74 -5.25 18.49
C VAL A 156 -21.68 -5.54 19.56
N SER A 157 -20.64 -6.32 19.22
CA SER A 157 -19.53 -6.60 20.11
C SER A 157 -18.48 -5.48 20.13
N HIS A 158 -18.51 -4.58 19.14
CA HIS A 158 -17.58 -3.48 19.01
C HIS A 158 -17.98 -2.29 19.91
N GLY A 159 -16.98 -1.61 20.49
CA GLY A 159 -17.23 -0.50 21.42
C GLY A 159 -17.91 0.72 20.78
N ASN A 160 -17.82 0.84 19.46
CA ASN A 160 -18.47 1.86 18.65
C ASN A 160 -19.41 1.21 17.63
N TRP A 161 -20.38 0.42 18.11
CA TRP A 161 -21.40 -0.22 17.27
C TRP A 161 -22.04 0.81 16.33
N ASP A 162 -22.10 0.49 15.03
CA ASP A 162 -22.62 1.40 14.00
C ASP A 162 -24.15 1.37 13.86
N GLY A 163 -24.83 0.58 14.70
CA GLY A 163 -26.28 0.51 14.79
C GLY A 163 -26.91 -0.57 13.89
N TYR A 164 -26.11 -1.29 13.10
CA TYR A 164 -26.62 -2.34 12.22
C TYR A 164 -26.31 -3.73 12.78
N THR A 165 -27.24 -4.68 12.67
CA THR A 165 -26.99 -6.09 13.00
C THR A 165 -28.18 -6.97 12.57
N ASN A 166 -27.90 -8.21 12.21
CA ASN A 166 -28.87 -9.27 12.00
C ASN A 166 -29.20 -10.03 13.31
N ASP A 167 -28.52 -9.76 14.42
CA ASP A 167 -28.85 -10.34 15.72
C ASP A 167 -30.18 -9.77 16.25
N GLU A 168 -31.24 -10.58 16.15
CA GLU A 168 -32.59 -10.24 16.61
C GLU A 168 -32.65 -9.78 18.08
N SER A 169 -31.68 -10.17 18.91
CA SER A 169 -31.65 -9.79 20.32
C SER A 169 -31.39 -8.29 20.54
N TYR A 170 -30.86 -7.59 19.54
CA TYR A 170 -30.53 -6.16 19.59
C TYR A 170 -31.57 -5.26 18.91
N MET A 171 -32.59 -5.80 18.24
CA MET A 171 -33.61 -5.01 17.51
C MET A 171 -34.45 -4.07 18.39
N ASN A 172 -34.41 -4.22 19.71
CA ASN A 172 -35.08 -3.31 20.66
C ASN A 172 -34.09 -2.38 21.39
N ASN A 173 -32.81 -2.42 21.04
CA ASN A 173 -31.82 -1.46 21.52
C ASN A 173 -32.15 -0.07 20.95
N GLU A 174 -31.90 0.98 21.73
CA GLU A 174 -32.13 2.36 21.30
C GLU A 174 -31.16 2.80 20.18
N ASP A 175 -30.00 2.16 20.11
CA ASP A 175 -28.97 2.41 19.09
C ASP A 175 -29.18 1.56 17.82
N TYR A 176 -30.20 0.68 17.79
CA TYR A 176 -30.51 -0.14 16.62
C TYR A 176 -31.12 0.71 15.49
N ILE A 177 -30.45 0.70 14.33
CA ILE A 177 -30.89 1.37 13.10
C ILE A 177 -31.52 0.37 12.13
N GLY A 178 -30.91 -0.78 11.92
CA GLY A 178 -31.42 -1.78 10.97
C GLY A 178 -30.57 -3.04 10.85
N ASP A 179 -30.90 -3.85 9.86
CA ASP A 179 -30.16 -5.06 9.51
C ASP A 179 -28.99 -4.74 8.55
N ILE A 180 -28.19 -5.76 8.24
CA ILE A 180 -27.04 -5.61 7.35
C ILE A 180 -27.45 -5.27 5.92
N ASP A 181 -28.63 -5.73 5.48
CA ASP A 181 -29.17 -5.33 4.18
C ASP A 181 -29.41 -3.81 4.13
N LEU A 182 -29.97 -3.22 5.20
CA LEU A 182 -30.14 -1.76 5.29
C LEU A 182 -28.80 -1.02 5.34
N MET A 183 -27.79 -1.57 6.03
CA MET A 183 -26.44 -1.02 6.04
C MET A 183 -25.88 -0.92 4.61
N MET A 184 -25.95 -2.01 3.86
CA MET A 184 -25.46 -2.08 2.47
C MET A 184 -26.26 -1.15 1.55
N ASP A 185 -27.59 -1.10 1.70
CA ASP A 185 -28.46 -0.18 0.97
C ASP A 185 -28.14 1.31 1.24
N THR A 186 -27.57 1.63 2.40
CA THR A 186 -27.15 2.98 2.77
C THR A 186 -25.83 3.38 2.09
N ILE A 187 -24.91 2.44 1.93
CA ILE A 187 -23.59 2.70 1.30
C ILE A 187 -23.69 2.62 -0.22
N ARG A 188 -24.45 1.68 -0.77
CA ARG A 188 -24.53 1.40 -2.22
C ARG A 188 -24.74 2.64 -3.10
N PRO A 189 -25.58 3.64 -2.74
CA PRO A 189 -25.80 4.83 -3.56
C PRO A 189 -24.56 5.66 -3.85
N VAL A 190 -23.50 5.57 -3.04
CA VAL A 190 -22.26 6.34 -3.25
C VAL A 190 -21.23 5.60 -4.13
N THR A 191 -21.47 4.32 -4.43
CA THR A 191 -20.63 3.51 -5.32
C THR A 191 -20.95 3.79 -6.79
N LEU A 192 -19.92 3.80 -7.64
CA LEU A 192 -20.06 3.99 -9.09
C LEU A 192 -20.52 2.70 -9.78
N SER A 193 -20.08 1.54 -9.28
CA SER A 193 -20.43 0.21 -9.78
C SER A 193 -21.83 -0.24 -9.35
N GLY A 194 -22.35 0.29 -8.24
CA GLY A 194 -23.53 -0.22 -7.57
C GLY A 194 -23.27 -1.51 -6.77
N THR A 195 -22.01 -1.90 -6.56
CA THR A 195 -21.63 -3.14 -5.87
C THR A 195 -20.60 -2.87 -4.76
N LEU A 196 -20.71 -3.61 -3.65
CA LEU A 196 -19.80 -3.56 -2.50
C LEU A 196 -19.16 -4.93 -2.30
N LEU A 197 -18.11 -5.20 -3.09
CA LEU A 197 -17.50 -6.53 -3.17
C LEU A 197 -16.47 -6.79 -2.06
N VAL A 198 -15.88 -5.72 -1.53
CA VAL A 198 -14.84 -5.74 -0.49
C VAL A 198 -15.40 -5.20 0.81
N GLY A 199 -15.08 -5.85 1.93
CA GLY A 199 -15.28 -5.26 3.24
C GLY A 199 -14.68 -6.08 4.37
N GLY A 200 -15.18 -5.85 5.57
CA GLY A 200 -14.76 -6.51 6.80
C GLY A 200 -15.38 -5.83 8.01
N GLY A 201 -15.40 -6.53 9.14
CA GLY A 201 -15.94 -5.96 10.37
C GLY A 201 -15.93 -6.93 11.54
N THR A 202 -16.66 -6.58 12.60
CA THR A 202 -16.89 -7.49 13.72
C THR A 202 -18.19 -8.26 13.56
N ASP A 203 -18.34 -9.35 14.33
CA ASP A 203 -19.58 -10.15 14.37
C ASP A 203 -19.95 -10.81 13.02
N GLU A 204 -18.96 -11.06 12.17
CA GLU A 204 -19.09 -11.58 10.80
C GLU A 204 -19.89 -12.89 10.70
N GLU A 205 -19.88 -13.75 11.72
CA GLU A 205 -20.71 -14.96 11.73
C GLU A 205 -22.21 -14.66 11.62
N THR A 206 -22.63 -13.46 12.02
CA THR A 206 -24.03 -12.99 12.00
C THR A 206 -24.24 -11.85 11.01
N ASP A 207 -23.25 -10.97 10.88
CA ASP A 207 -23.38 -9.66 10.24
C ASP A 207 -22.70 -9.56 8.86
N TRP A 208 -22.44 -10.70 8.21
CA TRP A 208 -21.84 -10.75 6.87
C TRP A 208 -22.84 -10.47 5.74
N PRO A 209 -22.59 -9.50 4.83
CA PRO A 209 -23.43 -9.27 3.66
C PRO A 209 -23.24 -10.34 2.56
N GLU A 210 -24.33 -10.86 1.99
CA GLU A 210 -24.28 -11.92 0.96
C GLU A 210 -23.54 -11.52 -0.34
N GLU A 211 -23.50 -10.23 -0.68
CA GLU A 211 -22.87 -9.75 -1.93
C GLU A 211 -21.35 -9.58 -1.83
N THR A 212 -20.80 -9.63 -0.63
CA THR A 212 -19.37 -9.45 -0.39
C THR A 212 -18.62 -10.75 -0.67
N ILE A 213 -17.60 -10.66 -1.52
CA ILE A 213 -16.80 -11.80 -1.97
C ILE A 213 -15.32 -11.67 -1.61
N TYR A 214 -14.92 -10.50 -1.10
CA TYR A 214 -13.57 -10.20 -0.67
C TYR A 214 -13.56 -9.63 0.75
N GLU A 215 -12.75 -10.23 1.61
CA GLU A 215 -12.54 -9.81 2.98
C GLU A 215 -11.14 -9.21 3.14
N THR A 216 -11.06 -8.08 3.84
CA THR A 216 -9.80 -7.37 4.11
C THR A 216 -9.74 -6.93 5.56
N GLU A 217 -9.91 -7.88 6.48
CA GLU A 217 -9.80 -7.60 7.91
C GLU A 217 -8.40 -7.97 8.41
N GLY A 218 -7.91 -7.17 9.35
CA GLY A 218 -6.58 -7.33 9.93
C GLY A 218 -6.67 -7.51 11.43
N TYR A 219 -5.91 -8.47 11.97
CA TYR A 219 -5.73 -8.56 13.42
C TYR A 219 -4.61 -7.63 13.85
N PRO A 220 -4.88 -6.54 14.59
CA PRO A 220 -3.82 -5.64 15.08
C PRO A 220 -2.92 -6.30 16.12
N SER A 221 -3.11 -7.57 16.46
CA SER A 221 -2.39 -8.22 17.57
C SER A 221 -1.13 -9.00 17.18
N GLU A 222 -0.87 -9.24 15.90
CA GLU A 222 0.34 -9.94 15.46
C GLU A 222 0.93 -9.30 14.21
N SER A 223 2.23 -8.97 14.24
CA SER A 223 2.98 -8.45 13.09
C SER A 223 3.07 -9.41 11.91
N CYS A 224 2.43 -10.59 12.00
CA CYS A 224 2.45 -11.64 10.99
C CYS A 224 1.62 -11.33 9.73
N CYS A 225 0.75 -10.32 9.76
CA CYS A 225 -0.23 -10.08 8.67
C CYS A 225 0.21 -9.06 7.61
N LEU A 226 1.46 -8.57 7.62
CA LEU A 226 1.93 -7.65 6.57
C LEU A 226 2.13 -8.36 5.23
N ILE A 227 2.61 -9.60 5.24
CA ILE A 227 2.70 -10.46 4.06
C ILE A 227 1.50 -11.38 4.08
N SER A 228 0.68 -11.33 3.04
CA SER A 228 -0.52 -12.15 2.91
C SER A 228 -0.55 -12.86 1.56
N SER A 229 -1.11 -14.06 1.56
CA SER A 229 -1.55 -14.74 0.34
C SER A 229 -3.07 -14.79 0.33
N VAL A 230 -3.66 -14.96 -0.85
CA VAL A 230 -5.12 -15.08 -0.98
C VAL A 230 -5.57 -16.41 -0.39
N GLU A 231 -6.36 -16.33 0.68
CA GLU A 231 -6.88 -17.50 1.39
C GLU A 231 -8.42 -17.47 1.39
N GLU A 232 -9.06 -18.57 1.81
CA GLU A 232 -10.51 -18.60 2.05
C GLU A 232 -10.72 -18.29 3.53
N SER A 233 -11.56 -17.30 3.86
CA SER A 233 -11.91 -16.97 5.23
C SER A 233 -12.68 -18.11 5.88
N ASP A 234 -12.22 -18.54 7.05
CA ASP A 234 -12.89 -19.58 7.83
C ASP A 234 -14.27 -19.12 8.37
N VAL A 235 -14.52 -17.80 8.41
CA VAL A 235 -15.73 -17.20 8.97
C VAL A 235 -16.76 -16.93 7.87
N SER A 236 -16.38 -16.15 6.86
CA SER A 236 -17.28 -15.72 5.80
C SER A 236 -17.33 -16.71 4.61
N GLY A 237 -16.31 -17.57 4.47
CA GLY A 237 -16.16 -18.48 3.33
C GLY A 237 -15.80 -17.78 2.02
N VAL A 238 -15.38 -16.52 2.08
CA VAL A 238 -15.01 -15.70 0.91
C VAL A 238 -13.50 -15.59 0.77
N SER A 239 -13.00 -15.01 -0.32
CA SER A 239 -11.55 -14.79 -0.48
C SER A 239 -11.08 -13.68 0.47
N GLN A 240 -10.03 -13.94 1.24
CA GLN A 240 -9.49 -13.04 2.24
C GLN A 240 -8.06 -12.62 1.85
N LEU A 241 -7.78 -11.34 2.04
CA LEU A 241 -6.43 -10.79 2.08
C LEU A 241 -6.21 -10.18 3.46
N LEU A 242 -5.27 -10.75 4.21
CA LEU A 242 -4.92 -10.23 5.52
C LEU A 242 -4.17 -8.91 5.39
N VAL A 243 -4.44 -8.02 6.32
CA VAL A 243 -3.85 -6.69 6.39
C VAL A 243 -3.36 -6.41 7.80
N ASN A 244 -2.36 -5.54 7.95
CA ASN A 244 -1.95 -5.03 9.26
C ASN A 244 -2.13 -3.52 9.35
N GLY A 245 -2.55 -3.04 10.53
CA GLY A 245 -2.70 -1.62 10.79
C GLY A 245 -1.36 -0.90 10.75
N TYR A 246 -1.30 0.27 10.13
CA TYR A 246 -0.16 1.19 10.20
C TYR A 246 -0.67 2.59 10.56
N ALA A 247 0.02 3.29 11.47
CA ALA A 247 -0.36 4.65 11.87
C ALA A 247 -1.83 4.78 12.34
N THR A 248 -2.30 3.81 13.14
CA THR A 248 -3.70 3.73 13.61
C THR A 248 -3.91 4.04 15.10
N ASP A 249 -2.85 4.41 15.83
CA ASP A 249 -2.80 4.48 17.31
C ASP A 249 -3.22 3.18 18.05
N LYS A 250 -3.58 2.11 17.34
CA LYS A 250 -3.98 0.81 17.90
C LYS A 250 -2.73 0.04 18.33
N THR A 251 -2.85 -0.69 19.44
CA THR A 251 -1.75 -1.56 19.92
C THR A 251 -1.49 -2.65 18.90
N GLY A 252 -0.22 -2.80 18.50
CA GLY A 252 0.26 -3.82 17.56
C GLY A 252 0.15 -3.44 16.08
N ALA A 253 -0.15 -2.17 15.79
CA ALA A 253 0.12 -1.59 14.48
C ALA A 253 1.61 -1.78 14.09
N ALA A 254 1.84 -2.07 12.82
CA ALA A 254 3.17 -2.25 12.25
C ALA A 254 4.03 -0.99 12.37
N SER A 255 5.34 -1.17 12.53
CA SER A 255 6.33 -0.11 12.36
C SER A 255 6.78 0.02 10.89
N ILE A 256 7.41 1.15 10.56
CA ILE A 256 7.98 1.35 9.21
C ILE A 256 9.08 0.32 8.91
N GLU A 257 9.85 -0.09 9.92
CA GLU A 257 10.88 -1.13 9.79
C GLU A 257 10.27 -2.51 9.53
N GLU A 258 9.12 -2.83 10.12
CA GLU A 258 8.41 -4.08 9.84
C GLU A 258 7.86 -4.10 8.40
N ILE A 259 7.39 -2.96 7.88
CA ILE A 259 7.00 -2.82 6.48
C ILE A 259 8.22 -3.00 5.56
N GLU A 260 9.36 -2.38 5.87
CA GLU A 260 10.58 -2.57 5.08
C GLU A 260 11.06 -4.03 5.11
N GLU A 261 11.01 -4.70 6.26
CA GLU A 261 11.33 -6.13 6.37
C GLU A 261 10.38 -6.99 5.51
N ALA A 262 9.08 -6.67 5.50
CA ALA A 262 8.11 -7.36 4.66
C ALA A 262 8.40 -7.18 3.17
N LEU A 263 8.75 -5.96 2.73
CA LEU A 263 9.13 -5.67 1.33
C LEU A 263 10.39 -6.44 0.89
N LEU A 264 11.32 -6.70 1.80
CA LEU A 264 12.55 -7.46 1.52
C LEU A 264 12.32 -8.97 1.48
N THR A 265 11.20 -9.47 2.00
CA THR A 265 10.98 -10.91 2.22
C THR A 265 9.78 -11.50 1.49
N VAL A 266 8.89 -10.66 0.95
CA VAL A 266 7.70 -11.10 0.18
C VAL A 266 8.06 -11.94 -1.04
N ASP A 267 7.44 -13.12 -1.16
CA ASP A 267 7.55 -14.01 -2.32
C ASP A 267 6.48 -13.69 -3.36
N VAL A 268 6.75 -12.67 -4.18
CA VAL A 268 5.84 -12.26 -5.27
C VAL A 268 5.53 -13.42 -6.23
N ASN A 269 6.49 -14.29 -6.51
CA ASN A 269 6.31 -15.46 -7.37
C ASN A 269 5.44 -16.54 -6.70
N GLY A 270 5.41 -16.55 -5.37
CA GLY A 270 4.55 -17.38 -4.54
C GLY A 270 3.11 -16.88 -4.47
N GLY A 271 2.80 -15.71 -5.03
CA GLY A 271 1.48 -15.08 -4.92
C GLY A 271 1.28 -14.39 -3.56
N GLU A 272 2.35 -13.91 -2.95
CA GLU A 272 2.29 -13.09 -1.74
C GLU A 272 2.21 -11.59 -2.08
N TYR A 273 1.55 -10.85 -1.21
CA TYR A 273 1.26 -9.42 -1.33
C TYR A 273 1.51 -8.71 0.00
N ILE A 274 1.72 -7.40 -0.05
CA ILE A 274 1.77 -6.58 1.17
C ILE A 274 0.37 -6.04 1.50
N GLY A 275 -0.13 -6.30 2.71
CA GLY A 275 -1.44 -5.85 3.17
C GLY A 275 -1.35 -4.80 4.28
N ILE A 276 -1.84 -3.59 4.03
CA ILE A 276 -1.80 -2.47 4.99
C ILE A 276 -3.21 -1.93 5.20
N THR A 277 -3.52 -1.57 6.44
CA THR A 277 -4.74 -0.85 6.82
C THR A 277 -4.40 0.48 7.49
N LEU A 278 -5.03 1.53 7.01
CA LEU A 278 -5.06 2.85 7.63
C LEU A 278 -6.45 3.11 8.23
N THR A 279 -6.58 4.22 8.96
CA THR A 279 -7.87 4.74 9.44
C THR A 279 -7.97 6.21 9.03
N ASP A 280 -9.18 6.71 8.79
CA ASP A 280 -9.45 8.13 8.53
C ASP A 280 -8.84 9.07 9.57
N ILE A 281 -9.06 8.80 10.86
CA ILE A 281 -8.45 9.54 11.97
C ILE A 281 -6.92 9.46 12.00
N GLY A 282 -6.36 8.40 11.42
CA GLY A 282 -4.93 8.18 11.36
C GLY A 282 -4.21 9.25 10.54
N PHE A 283 -4.86 9.81 9.51
CA PHE A 283 -4.17 10.70 8.59
C PHE A 283 -3.72 12.01 9.22
N SER A 284 -4.61 12.79 9.85
CA SER A 284 -4.20 14.05 10.48
C SER A 284 -3.24 13.88 11.65
N ASN A 285 -3.34 12.76 12.37
CA ASN A 285 -2.46 12.46 13.51
C ASN A 285 -1.08 11.96 13.08
N HIS A 286 -0.99 11.32 11.90
CA HIS A 286 0.20 10.60 11.44
C HIS A 286 0.59 10.91 9.98
N GLU A 287 0.22 12.09 9.45
CA GLU A 287 0.51 12.50 8.05
C GLU A 287 1.97 12.25 7.68
N GLY A 288 2.90 12.58 8.59
CA GLY A 288 4.33 12.37 8.39
C GLY A 288 4.74 10.90 8.28
N GLU A 289 4.15 10.02 9.10
CA GLU A 289 4.43 8.57 9.08
C GLU A 289 3.84 7.94 7.82
N ILE A 290 2.62 8.30 7.44
CA ILE A 290 1.97 7.80 6.21
C ILE A 290 2.74 8.27 4.97
N THR A 291 3.21 9.52 4.96
CA THR A 291 4.07 10.02 3.87
C THR A 291 5.40 9.26 3.81
N GLU A 292 6.03 8.99 4.94
CA GLU A 292 7.26 8.19 5.02
C GLU A 292 7.04 6.76 4.50
N MET A 293 5.91 6.14 4.83
CA MET A 293 5.52 4.85 4.27
C MET A 293 5.32 4.91 2.75
N PHE A 294 4.67 5.93 2.22
CA PHE A 294 4.48 6.06 0.78
C PHE A 294 5.81 6.27 0.05
N ASP A 295 6.72 7.08 0.62
CA ASP A 295 8.10 7.23 0.13
C ASP A 295 8.84 5.89 0.12
N LEU A 296 8.70 5.09 1.18
CA LEU A 296 9.28 3.75 1.26
C LEU A 296 8.75 2.85 0.15
N LEU A 297 7.43 2.70 0.02
CA LEU A 297 6.80 1.88 -1.03
C LEU A 297 7.24 2.32 -2.43
N GLN A 298 7.31 3.63 -2.69
CA GLN A 298 7.78 4.17 -3.95
C GLN A 298 9.26 3.85 -4.22
N SER A 299 10.11 3.86 -3.20
CA SER A 299 11.53 3.54 -3.32
C SER A 299 11.81 2.08 -3.66
N TYR A 300 10.88 1.18 -3.31
CA TYR A 300 10.88 -0.24 -3.67
C TYR A 300 10.07 -0.51 -4.95
N GLU A 301 9.62 0.52 -5.67
CA GLU A 301 8.82 0.41 -6.89
C GLU A 301 7.54 -0.43 -6.71
N VAL A 302 6.96 -0.40 -5.51
CA VAL A 302 5.73 -1.13 -5.17
C VAL A 302 4.56 -0.59 -5.97
N THR A 303 3.76 -1.49 -6.53
CA THR A 303 2.48 -1.16 -7.16
C THR A 303 1.36 -1.33 -6.14
N VAL A 304 0.73 -0.24 -5.73
CA VAL A 304 -0.39 -0.27 -4.78
C VAL A 304 -1.71 -0.27 -5.53
N VAL A 305 -2.49 -1.33 -5.35
CA VAL A 305 -3.74 -1.60 -6.06
C VAL A 305 -4.89 -1.91 -5.10
N THR A 306 -6.11 -1.87 -5.61
CA THR A 306 -7.30 -2.31 -4.86
C THR A 306 -7.34 -3.84 -4.77
N VAL A 307 -8.10 -4.38 -3.81
CA VAL A 307 -8.26 -5.84 -3.68
C VAL A 307 -8.94 -6.46 -4.89
N GLU A 308 -9.87 -5.74 -5.51
CA GLU A 308 -10.51 -6.20 -6.73
C GLU A 308 -9.48 -6.40 -7.86
N GLU A 309 -8.47 -5.54 -7.98
CA GLU A 309 -7.40 -5.72 -8.96
C GLU A 309 -6.45 -6.88 -8.62
N ILE A 310 -6.28 -7.22 -7.34
CA ILE A 310 -5.49 -8.39 -6.92
C ILE A 310 -6.24 -9.69 -7.21
N LEU A 311 -7.56 -9.71 -6.97
CA LEU A 311 -8.38 -10.92 -6.95
C LEU A 311 -9.16 -11.19 -8.26
N GLY A 312 -9.32 -10.21 -9.16
CA GLY A 312 -9.97 -10.43 -10.46
C GLY A 312 -10.24 -9.19 -11.32
#